data_AF-A0A656JRQ9-F1
#
_entry.id   AF-A0A656JRQ9-F1
#
_cell.length_a   1.000
_cell.length_b   1.000
_cell.length_c   1.000
_cell.angle_alpha   90.00
_cell.angle_beta   90.00
_cell.angle_gamma   90.00
#
_symmetry.space_group_name_H-M   'P 1'
#
loop_
_entity.id
_entity.type
_entity.pdbx_description
1 polymer ?
#
loop_
_entity_poly.entity_id
_entity_poly.type
_entity_poly.pdbx_seq_one_letter_code
_entity_poly.pdbx_strand_id
1 'polypeptide(L)'
;MNDLPLAAPAGHPCVPTLNIGLTEFIEEFGDELLESLNRSNPPVYAGIDNPARQWVLDGLKRQPFPAQAQVVQAIAALLLDQNEQAGIINAEMGTGKTMMAIALAAVMHGAGYRRTMVIVPPHLVYKWRREILETIPDARVWVLNGPDTLVKLLKLRDQLGDTYDGRQEFFILGRVRMRMGFHWRLAFWQRRAGGGRSLAACPDCGRLLQDQEGNLITAEEFQREERRRRCEHCDAALWTLMRPGKSDG
;
A
#
# COMPACT_ATOMS: atom_id res chain seq x y z
N MET A 1 -41.47 -75.10 15.82
CA MET A 1 -41.70 -74.68 14.43
C MET A 1 -40.60 -73.70 14.08
N ASN A 2 -39.84 -74.04 13.05
CA ASN A 2 -38.62 -73.42 12.57
C ASN A 2 -38.72 -71.89 12.40
N ASP A 3 -37.61 -71.16 12.59
CA ASP A 3 -36.86 -70.62 11.45
C ASP A 3 -35.54 -69.93 11.84
N LEU A 4 -34.46 -70.51 11.30
CA LEU A 4 -33.14 -70.00 10.90
C LEU A 4 -32.45 -68.84 11.68
N PRO A 5 -31.24 -69.05 12.23
CA PRO A 5 -30.34 -67.96 12.57
C PRO A 5 -29.67 -67.38 11.32
N LEU A 6 -29.85 -66.08 11.05
CA LEU A 6 -28.99 -65.35 10.11
C LEU A 6 -27.56 -65.30 10.67
N ALA A 7 -26.59 -65.72 9.88
CA ALA A 7 -25.17 -65.59 10.19
C ALA A 7 -24.76 -64.12 10.26
N ALA A 8 -24.08 -63.72 11.34
CA ALA A 8 -23.44 -62.42 11.45
C ALA A 8 -22.27 -62.33 10.44
N PRO A 9 -22.12 -61.22 9.69
CA PRO A 9 -20.95 -61.04 8.85
C PRO A 9 -19.70 -60.82 9.72
N ALA A 10 -18.62 -61.49 9.31
CA ALA A 10 -17.31 -61.46 9.94
C ALA A 10 -16.78 -60.04 10.14
N GLY A 11 -16.16 -59.82 11.30
CA GLY A 11 -15.69 -58.53 11.77
C GLY A 11 -14.72 -57.84 10.80
N HIS A 12 -14.99 -56.57 10.52
CA HIS A 12 -13.92 -55.63 10.21
C HIS A 12 -13.07 -55.48 11.48
N PRO A 13 -11.73 -55.60 11.41
CA PRO A 13 -10.89 -55.26 12.54
C PRO A 13 -11.16 -53.79 12.90
N CYS A 14 -11.65 -53.59 14.12
CA CYS A 14 -11.84 -52.28 14.70
C CYS A 14 -10.46 -51.61 14.77
N VAL A 15 -10.16 -50.75 13.80
CA VAL A 15 -9.01 -49.85 13.90
C VAL A 15 -9.27 -49.03 15.17
N PRO A 16 -8.41 -49.13 16.21
CA PRO A 16 -8.63 -48.33 17.40
C PRO A 16 -8.65 -46.87 16.95
N THR A 17 -9.72 -46.16 17.30
CA THR A 17 -9.79 -44.71 17.12
C THR A 17 -8.64 -44.11 17.91
N LEU A 18 -7.56 -43.75 17.20
CA LEU A 18 -6.41 -43.01 17.70
C LEU A 18 -6.92 -41.63 18.14
N ASN A 19 -7.40 -41.56 19.37
CA ASN A 19 -7.83 -40.32 20.01
C ASN A 19 -6.61 -39.73 20.72
N ILE A 20 -5.58 -39.38 19.94
CA ILE A 20 -4.39 -38.71 20.45
C ILE A 20 -4.74 -37.24 20.66
N GLY A 21 -4.42 -36.71 21.84
CA GLY A 21 -4.59 -35.29 22.12
C GLY A 21 -3.66 -34.45 21.24
N LEU A 22 -4.11 -33.27 20.80
CA LEU A 22 -3.32 -32.41 19.91
C LEU A 22 -1.91 -32.13 20.44
N THR A 23 -1.77 -31.93 21.76
CA THR A 23 -0.47 -31.68 22.40
C THR A 23 0.47 -32.88 22.27
N GLU A 24 -0.01 -34.09 22.57
CA GLU A 24 0.76 -35.33 22.50
C GLU A 24 1.15 -35.65 21.04
N PHE A 25 0.25 -35.40 20.09
CA PHE A 25 0.54 -35.51 18.67
C PHE A 25 1.61 -34.52 18.20
N ILE A 26 1.56 -33.26 18.67
CA ILE A 26 2.58 -32.26 18.32
C ILE A 26 3.93 -32.59 18.96
N GLU A 27 3.96 -33.13 20.18
CA GLU A 27 5.20 -33.56 20.83
C GLU A 27 5.82 -34.78 20.13
N GLU A 28 5.01 -35.74 19.68
CA GLU A 28 5.49 -36.98 19.06
C GLU A 28 5.85 -36.80 17.57
N PHE A 29 5.05 -36.05 16.81
CA PHE A 29 5.20 -35.91 15.35
C PHE A 29 5.63 -34.50 14.90
N GLY A 30 5.90 -33.58 15.83
CA GLY A 30 6.18 -32.18 15.53
C GLY A 30 7.38 -31.98 14.60
N ASP A 31 8.47 -32.70 14.82
CA ASP A 31 9.69 -32.57 14.03
C ASP A 31 9.49 -33.07 12.59
N GLU A 32 8.81 -34.21 12.40
CA GLU A 32 8.48 -34.75 11.07
C GLU A 32 7.52 -33.83 10.31
N LEU A 33 6.54 -33.26 11.00
CA LEU A 33 5.61 -32.28 10.42
C LEU A 33 6.35 -31.01 10.00
N LEU A 34 7.23 -30.48 10.85
CA LEU A 34 8.05 -29.32 10.55
C LEU A 34 8.99 -29.58 9.37
N GLU A 35 9.63 -30.74 9.32
CA GLU A 35 10.50 -31.12 8.21
C GLU A 35 9.71 -31.25 6.90
N SER A 36 8.53 -31.90 6.93
CA SER A 36 7.66 -32.02 5.78
C SER A 36 7.13 -30.65 5.31
N LEU A 37 6.79 -29.76 6.25
CA LEU A 37 6.38 -28.39 5.95
C LEU A 37 7.53 -27.59 5.32
N ASN A 38 8.75 -27.67 5.86
CA ASN A 38 9.93 -26.99 5.31
C ASN A 38 10.29 -27.51 3.91
N ARG A 39 10.11 -28.81 3.65
CA ARG A 39 10.30 -29.39 2.32
C ARG A 39 9.25 -28.91 1.33
N SER A 40 8.01 -28.75 1.78
CA SER A 40 6.90 -28.31 0.93
C SER A 40 6.90 -26.78 0.71
N ASN A 41 7.33 -26.02 1.71
CA ASN A 41 7.37 -24.56 1.74
C ASN A 41 8.75 -24.11 2.26
N PRO A 42 9.79 -24.14 1.43
CA PRO A 42 11.12 -23.73 1.85
C PRO A 42 11.12 -22.26 2.30
N PRO A 43 11.79 -21.92 3.41
CA PRO A 43 11.84 -20.54 3.88
C PRO A 43 12.60 -19.67 2.87
N VAL A 44 12.05 -18.50 2.58
CA VAL A 44 12.68 -17.50 1.69
C VAL A 44 14.03 -17.02 2.24
N TYR A 45 14.18 -17.03 3.57
CA TYR A 45 15.38 -16.59 4.26
C TYR A 45 15.80 -17.60 5.31
N ALA A 46 16.97 -18.23 5.10
CA ALA A 46 17.52 -19.27 5.97
C ALA A 46 18.67 -18.77 6.87
N GLY A 47 18.73 -17.46 7.15
CA GLY A 47 19.80 -16.88 7.98
C GLY A 47 21.11 -16.59 7.25
N ILE A 48 21.11 -16.66 5.92
CA ILE A 48 22.27 -16.32 5.08
C ILE A 48 22.16 -14.87 4.65
N ASP A 49 22.95 -14.00 5.27
CA ASP A 49 22.94 -12.57 5.00
C ASP A 49 23.43 -12.25 3.59
N ASN A 50 22.76 -11.33 2.91
CA ASN A 50 23.28 -10.76 1.67
C ASN A 50 24.31 -9.66 2.02
N PRO A 51 25.58 -9.77 1.56
CA PRO A 51 26.64 -8.82 1.92
C PRO A 51 26.36 -7.38 1.45
N ALA A 52 25.71 -7.19 0.30
CA ALA A 52 25.38 -5.86 -0.20
C ALA A 52 24.32 -5.19 0.66
N ARG A 53 23.33 -5.95 1.15
CA ARG A 53 22.33 -5.45 2.10
C ARG A 53 22.98 -5.11 3.44
N GLN A 54 23.89 -5.97 3.90
CA GLN A 54 24.62 -5.73 5.16
C GLN A 54 25.44 -4.45 5.08
N TRP A 55 26.14 -4.21 3.98
CA TRP A 55 26.91 -2.99 3.77
C TRP A 55 26.05 -1.71 3.85
N VAL A 56 24.82 -1.75 3.34
CA VAL A 56 23.86 -0.64 3.48
C VAL A 56 23.46 -0.44 4.95
N LEU A 57 23.20 -1.53 5.68
CA LEU A 57 22.85 -1.46 7.11
C LEU A 57 23.98 -0.88 7.96
N ASP A 58 25.22 -1.26 7.65
CA ASP A 58 26.41 -0.78 8.34
C ASP A 58 26.66 0.72 8.09
N GLY A 59 26.21 1.24 6.94
CA GLY A 59 26.29 2.66 6.57
C GLY A 59 25.24 3.56 7.24
N LEU A 60 24.30 3.02 8.02
CA LEU A 60 23.30 3.81 8.74
C LEU A 60 23.93 4.53 9.94
N LYS A 61 23.48 5.77 10.22
CA LYS A 61 23.91 6.54 11.41
C LYS A 61 23.56 5.80 12.71
N ARG A 62 22.37 5.19 12.71
CA ARG A 62 21.89 4.33 13.79
C ARG A 62 21.71 2.95 13.19
N GLN A 63 22.47 1.98 13.68
CA GLN A 63 22.42 0.62 13.17
C GLN A 63 21.34 -0.20 13.90
N PRO A 64 20.63 -1.09 13.19
CA PRO A 64 19.68 -2.00 13.82
C PRO A 64 20.43 -3.02 14.68
N PHE A 65 19.77 -3.55 15.72
CA PHE A 65 20.33 -4.69 16.45
C PHE A 65 20.44 -5.92 15.53
N PRO A 66 21.32 -6.89 15.84
CA PRO A 66 21.51 -8.07 14.99
C PRO A 66 20.20 -8.79 14.62
N ALA A 67 19.31 -9.01 15.60
CA ALA A 67 18.01 -9.62 15.34
C ALA A 67 17.10 -8.77 14.42
N GLN A 68 17.16 -7.44 14.53
CA GLN A 68 16.43 -6.54 13.63
C GLN A 68 17.02 -6.57 12.22
N ALA A 69 18.35 -6.64 12.09
CA ALA A 69 19.03 -6.78 10.80
C ALA A 69 18.63 -8.07 10.08
N GLN A 70 18.53 -9.19 10.80
CA GLN A 70 18.04 -10.46 10.27
C GLN A 70 16.61 -10.35 9.73
N VAL A 71 15.71 -9.65 10.43
CA VAL A 71 14.34 -9.39 9.93
C VAL A 71 14.37 -8.54 8.66
N VAL A 72 15.24 -7.53 8.60
CA VAL A 72 15.39 -6.68 7.41
C VAL A 72 15.91 -7.50 6.22
N GLN A 73 16.89 -8.36 6.42
CA GLN A 73 17.41 -9.28 5.40
C GLN A 73 16.31 -10.21 4.87
N ALA A 74 15.51 -10.79 5.77
CA ALA A 74 14.41 -11.67 5.42
C ALA A 74 13.33 -10.97 4.58
N ILE A 75 12.90 -9.78 5.00
CA ILE A 75 11.88 -9.03 4.25
C ILE A 75 12.45 -8.50 2.93
N ALA A 76 13.72 -8.08 2.90
CA ALA A 76 14.37 -7.67 1.66
C ALA A 76 14.47 -8.83 0.67
N ALA A 77 14.77 -10.06 1.13
CA ALA A 77 14.78 -11.25 0.28
C ALA A 77 13.39 -11.53 -0.31
N LEU A 78 12.34 -11.42 0.50
CA LEU A 78 10.96 -11.57 0.05
C LEU A 78 10.60 -10.54 -1.04
N LEU A 79 10.90 -9.27 -0.82
CA LEU A 79 10.50 -8.18 -1.73
C LEU A 79 11.38 -8.06 -2.97
N LEU A 80 12.69 -8.32 -2.86
CA LEU A 80 13.65 -8.10 -3.95
C LEU A 80 14.03 -9.39 -4.68
N ASP A 81 14.19 -10.51 -3.98
CA ASP A 81 14.65 -11.76 -4.60
C ASP A 81 13.48 -12.62 -5.07
N GLN A 82 12.40 -12.71 -4.28
CA GLN A 82 11.17 -13.39 -4.67
C GLN A 82 10.19 -12.48 -5.42
N ASN A 83 10.46 -11.18 -5.46
CA ASN A 83 9.61 -10.18 -6.12
C ASN A 83 8.15 -10.21 -5.63
N GLU A 84 7.95 -10.50 -4.35
CA GLU A 84 6.64 -10.50 -3.73
C GLU A 84 6.10 -9.07 -3.57
N GLN A 85 4.78 -8.94 -3.61
CA GLN A 85 4.13 -7.63 -3.55
C GLN A 85 4.15 -7.01 -2.16
N ALA A 86 4.24 -7.82 -1.11
CA ALA A 86 4.18 -7.37 0.27
C ALA A 86 4.89 -8.32 1.23
N GLY A 87 5.39 -7.76 2.34
CA GLY A 87 5.93 -8.50 3.47
C GLY A 87 5.32 -8.02 4.78
N ILE A 88 5.10 -8.93 5.72
CA ILE A 88 4.50 -8.64 7.02
C ILE A 88 5.55 -8.88 8.11
N ILE A 89 5.89 -7.83 8.85
CA ILE A 89 6.73 -7.94 10.05
C ILE A 89 5.81 -8.10 11.26
N ASN A 90 5.64 -9.33 11.73
CA ASN A 90 4.96 -9.60 12.99
C ASN A 90 5.96 -9.55 14.15
N ALA A 91 5.92 -8.46 14.94
CA ALA A 91 6.84 -8.26 16.05
C ALA A 91 6.18 -7.55 17.22
N GLU A 92 6.57 -7.91 18.44
CA GLU A 92 6.04 -7.35 19.68
C GLU A 92 6.27 -5.83 19.80
N MET A 93 5.52 -5.19 20.69
CA MET A 93 5.72 -3.77 21.02
C MET A 93 7.10 -3.57 21.65
N GLY A 94 7.82 -2.52 21.24
CA GLY A 94 9.16 -2.22 21.77
C GLY A 94 10.33 -2.85 20.99
N THR A 95 10.08 -3.83 20.11
CA THR A 95 11.14 -4.51 19.31
C THR A 95 11.81 -3.65 18.24
N GLY A 96 11.37 -2.41 18.03
CA GLY A 96 11.97 -1.50 17.04
C GLY A 96 11.43 -1.66 15.62
N LYS A 97 10.12 -1.89 15.45
CA LYS A 97 9.46 -1.94 14.12
C LYS A 97 9.76 -0.73 13.23
N THR A 98 9.81 0.47 13.81
CA THR A 98 10.18 1.68 13.07
C THR A 98 11.61 1.59 12.55
N MET A 99 12.55 1.15 13.38
CA MET A 99 13.95 0.95 12.99
C MET A 99 14.08 -0.06 11.86
N MET A 100 13.40 -1.21 11.98
CA MET A 100 13.36 -2.24 10.93
C MET A 100 12.80 -1.70 9.61
N ALA A 101 11.70 -0.95 9.65
CA ALA A 101 11.10 -0.38 8.44
C ALA A 101 11.99 0.69 7.77
N ILE A 102 12.66 1.53 8.56
CA ILE A 102 13.60 2.55 8.03
C ILE A 102 14.83 1.86 7.42
N ALA A 103 15.39 0.87 8.10
CA ALA A 103 16.53 0.09 7.61
C ALA A 103 16.19 -0.67 6.31
N LEU A 104 15.00 -1.29 6.25
CA LEU A 104 14.50 -1.92 5.03
C LEU A 104 14.37 -0.91 3.89
N ALA A 105 13.84 0.29 4.16
CA ALA A 105 13.75 1.34 3.15
C ALA A 105 15.13 1.74 2.62
N ALA A 106 16.16 1.81 3.47
CA ALA A 106 17.53 2.07 3.04
C ALA A 106 18.06 0.95 2.13
N VAL A 107 17.81 -0.31 2.47
CA VAL A 107 18.16 -1.46 1.61
C VAL A 107 17.44 -1.38 0.26
N MET A 108 16.14 -1.05 0.24
CA MET A 108 15.39 -0.87 -1.00
C MET A 108 15.95 0.29 -1.85
N HIS A 109 16.43 1.36 -1.21
CA HIS A 109 17.08 2.46 -1.91
C HIS A 109 18.37 2.04 -2.61
N GLY A 110 19.19 1.20 -1.96
CA GLY A 110 20.34 0.55 -2.59
C GLY A 110 19.97 -0.33 -3.79
N ALA A 111 18.76 -0.89 -3.82
CA ALA A 111 18.21 -1.63 -4.95
C ALA A 111 17.55 -0.75 -6.04
N GLY A 112 17.61 0.59 -5.92
CA GLY A 112 17.12 1.54 -6.92
C GLY A 112 15.76 2.19 -6.59
N TYR A 113 15.13 1.85 -5.46
CA TYR A 113 13.86 2.45 -5.05
C TYR A 113 14.08 3.82 -4.38
N ARG A 114 13.84 4.89 -5.13
CA ARG A 114 14.18 6.27 -4.70
C ARG A 114 13.25 6.85 -3.63
N ARG A 115 11.97 6.54 -3.73
CA ARG A 115 10.89 7.19 -2.97
C ARG A 115 10.17 6.19 -2.09
N THR A 116 10.10 6.48 -0.80
CA THR A 116 9.42 5.66 0.19
C THR A 116 8.24 6.42 0.78
N MET A 117 7.04 5.84 0.71
CA MET A 117 5.85 6.40 1.33
C MET A 117 5.54 5.68 2.63
N VAL A 118 5.40 6.44 3.71
CA VAL A 118 5.11 5.95 5.06
C VAL A 118 3.73 6.40 5.49
N ILE A 119 2.86 5.43 5.74
CA ILE A 119 1.49 5.67 6.22
C ILE A 119 1.43 5.31 7.70
N VAL A 120 1.07 6.28 8.54
CA VAL A 120 1.20 6.13 10.00
C VAL A 120 0.03 6.78 10.74
N PRO A 121 -0.32 6.36 11.98
CA PRO A 121 -1.21 7.14 12.84
C PRO A 121 -0.81 8.64 12.92
N PRO A 122 -1.78 9.60 12.89
CA PRO A 122 -1.47 11.03 12.73
C PRO A 122 -0.52 11.61 13.78
N HIS A 123 -0.60 11.14 15.02
CA HIS A 123 0.22 11.61 16.14
C HIS A 123 1.69 11.11 16.08
N LEU A 124 1.99 10.12 15.23
CA LEU A 124 3.34 9.56 15.08
C LEU A 124 4.10 10.12 13.87
N VAL A 125 3.46 10.92 13.03
CA VAL A 125 4.05 11.48 11.80
C VAL A 125 5.38 12.19 12.08
N TYR A 126 5.41 13.07 13.09
CA TYR A 126 6.63 13.81 13.44
C TYR A 126 7.69 12.93 14.12
N LYS A 127 7.27 11.87 14.82
CA LYS A 127 8.20 10.88 15.38
C LYS A 127 8.93 10.12 14.28
N TRP A 128 8.21 9.66 13.26
CA TRP A 128 8.82 9.01 12.09
C TRP A 128 9.80 9.94 11.35
N ARG A 129 9.43 11.21 11.15
CA ARG A 129 10.35 12.19 10.55
C ARG A 129 11.67 12.26 11.32
N ARG A 130 11.59 12.33 12.65
CA ARG A 130 12.77 12.39 13.51
C ARG A 130 13.61 11.12 13.38
N GLU A 131 12.99 9.95 13.54
CA GLU A 131 13.70 8.67 13.48
C GLU A 131 14.38 8.43 12.13
N ILE A 132 13.76 8.84 11.01
CA ILE A 132 14.38 8.75 9.67
C ILE A 132 15.64 9.61 9.58
N LEU A 133 15.56 10.88 10.00
CA LEU A 133 16.70 11.82 9.92
C LEU A 133 17.86 11.44 10.85
N GLU A 134 17.54 10.82 11.99
CA GLU A 134 18.52 10.28 12.94
C GLU A 134 19.17 8.99 12.44
N THR A 135 18.48 8.21 11.60
CA THR A 135 18.95 6.89 11.14
C THR A 135 19.68 6.94 9.80
N ILE A 136 19.15 7.70 8.82
CA ILE A 136 19.66 7.72 7.45
C ILE A 136 20.44 9.01 7.19
N PRO A 137 21.67 8.94 6.65
CA PRO A 137 22.41 10.12 6.22
C PRO A 137 21.73 10.83 5.06
N ASP A 138 21.65 12.17 5.14
CA ASP A 138 21.14 13.06 4.08
C ASP A 138 19.75 12.72 3.51
N ALA A 139 18.91 12.03 4.28
CA ALA A 139 17.54 11.71 3.89
C ALA A 139 16.68 12.98 3.75
N ARG A 140 15.88 13.05 2.68
CA ARG A 140 14.85 14.08 2.51
C ARG A 140 13.52 13.57 3.02
N VAL A 141 12.90 14.29 3.95
CA VAL A 141 11.63 13.88 4.55
C VAL A 141 10.55 14.94 4.34
N TRP A 142 9.48 14.54 3.68
CA TRP A 142 8.29 15.34 3.38
C TRP A 142 7.12 14.91 4.27
N VAL A 143 6.64 15.83 5.11
CA VAL A 143 5.44 15.59 5.93
C VAL A 143 4.21 16.17 5.23
N LEU A 144 3.29 15.30 4.83
CA LEU A 144 2.09 15.62 4.03
C LEU A 144 0.81 15.61 4.88
N ASN A 145 0.87 16.11 6.12
CA ASN A 145 -0.27 16.08 7.06
C ASN A 145 -0.80 17.47 7.47
N GLY A 146 -0.07 18.53 7.12
CA GLY A 146 -0.35 19.93 7.51
C GLY A 146 -1.18 20.72 6.50
N PRO A 147 -1.62 21.94 6.84
CA PRO A 147 -2.32 22.84 5.92
C PRO A 147 -1.46 23.26 4.71
N ASP A 148 -0.14 23.18 4.85
CA ASP A 148 0.86 23.47 3.81
C ASP A 148 1.07 22.32 2.81
N THR A 149 0.32 21.22 2.94
CA THR A 149 0.47 20.03 2.07
C THR A 149 0.31 20.37 0.59
N LEU A 150 -0.65 21.22 0.22
CA LEU A 150 -0.83 21.62 -1.19
C LEU A 150 0.41 22.32 -1.74
N VAL A 151 1.00 23.25 -0.97
CA VAL A 151 2.21 23.97 -1.38
C VAL A 151 3.38 23.00 -1.54
N LYS A 152 3.53 22.02 -0.63
CA LYS A 152 4.54 20.96 -0.74
C LYS A 152 4.33 20.10 -1.99
N LEU A 153 3.09 19.71 -2.29
CA LEU A 153 2.78 18.92 -3.47
C LEU A 153 3.03 19.67 -4.77
N LEU A 154 2.75 20.98 -4.82
CA LEU A 154 3.08 21.81 -5.98
C LEU A 154 4.60 21.89 -6.19
N LYS A 155 5.37 22.13 -5.12
CA LYS A 155 6.84 22.10 -5.18
C LYS A 155 7.37 20.75 -5.67
N LEU A 156 6.84 19.65 -5.14
CA LEU A 156 7.21 18.30 -5.55
C LEU A 156 6.89 18.03 -7.02
N ARG A 157 5.77 18.55 -7.52
CA ARG A 157 5.39 18.46 -8.93
C ARG A 157 6.36 19.20 -9.83
N ASP A 158 6.75 20.41 -9.43
CA ASP A 158 7.71 21.22 -10.20
C ASP A 158 9.10 20.53 -10.24
N GLN A 159 9.45 19.78 -9.19
CA GLN A 159 10.70 19.00 -9.09
C GLN A 159 10.66 17.64 -9.81
N LEU A 160 9.54 17.21 -10.41
CA LEU A 160 9.45 15.90 -11.07
C LEU A 160 10.42 15.75 -12.25
N GLY A 161 10.84 16.87 -12.87
CA GLY A 161 11.80 16.88 -13.98
C GLY A 161 13.26 17.02 -13.57
N ASP A 162 13.55 17.22 -12.29
CA ASP A 162 14.92 17.43 -11.82
C ASP A 162 15.72 16.13 -11.86
N THR A 163 17.03 16.25 -12.14
CA THR A 163 17.95 15.12 -12.07
C THR A 163 18.03 14.58 -10.66
N TYR A 164 17.95 13.26 -10.52
CA TYR A 164 18.06 12.60 -9.22
C TYR A 164 19.45 12.80 -8.61
N ASP A 165 19.49 13.40 -7.42
CA ASP A 165 20.71 13.78 -6.69
C ASP A 165 21.26 12.68 -5.76
N GLY A 166 20.74 11.45 -5.86
CA GLY A 166 21.17 10.31 -5.04
C GLY A 166 20.53 10.22 -3.65
N ARG A 167 19.85 11.26 -3.17
CA ARG A 167 19.30 11.28 -1.80
C ARG A 167 17.98 10.53 -1.71
N GLN A 168 17.86 9.68 -0.68
CA GLN A 168 16.63 8.96 -0.40
C GLN A 168 15.52 9.91 0.04
N GLU A 169 14.33 9.73 -0.53
CA GLU A 169 13.15 10.55 -0.23
C GLU A 169 12.08 9.77 0.53
N PHE A 170 11.63 10.32 1.64
CA PHE A 170 10.53 9.80 2.45
C PHE A 170 9.34 10.75 2.42
N PHE A 171 8.15 10.20 2.19
CA PHE A 171 6.88 10.91 2.23
C PHE A 171 6.02 10.33 3.35
N ILE A 172 5.78 11.12 4.40
CA ILE A 172 5.05 10.65 5.58
C ILE A 172 3.65 11.24 5.57
N LEU A 173 2.65 10.36 5.62
CA LEU A 173 1.24 10.70 5.58
C LEU A 173 0.49 10.07 6.75
N GLY A 174 -0.37 10.86 7.39
CA GLY A 174 -1.27 10.37 8.44
C GLY A 174 -2.38 9.53 7.83
N ARG A 175 -2.63 8.32 8.34
CA ARG A 175 -3.68 7.40 7.82
C ARG A 175 -5.07 8.02 7.69
N VAL A 176 -5.41 8.97 8.58
CA VAL A 176 -6.70 9.67 8.56
C VAL A 176 -6.86 10.53 7.30
N ARG A 177 -5.77 11.13 6.79
CA ARG A 177 -5.81 11.91 5.54
C ARG A 177 -6.08 11.02 4.32
N MET A 178 -5.62 9.78 4.33
CA MET A 178 -5.87 8.83 3.22
C MET A 178 -7.30 8.33 3.21
N ARG A 179 -7.93 8.14 4.38
CA ARG A 179 -9.32 7.67 4.45
C ARG A 179 -10.32 8.70 3.93
N MET A 180 -9.98 9.98 4.00
CA MET A 180 -10.87 11.02 3.52
C MET A 180 -10.75 11.13 2.00
N GLY A 181 -11.84 10.83 1.30
CA GLY A 181 -11.99 11.26 -0.08
C GLY A 181 -11.92 12.79 -0.17
N PHE A 182 -11.63 13.30 -1.36
CA PHE A 182 -11.75 14.74 -1.62
C PHE A 182 -13.14 15.04 -2.16
N HIS A 183 -13.69 16.17 -1.75
CA HIS A 183 -14.91 16.68 -2.35
C HIS A 183 -14.56 17.32 -3.69
N TRP A 184 -15.35 17.00 -4.70
CA TRP A 184 -15.21 17.55 -6.04
C TRP A 184 -16.59 17.85 -6.60
N ARG A 185 -16.62 18.75 -7.59
CA ARG A 185 -17.79 19.04 -8.41
C ARG A 185 -17.38 19.08 -9.88
N LEU A 186 -18.33 18.95 -10.77
CA LEU A 186 -18.08 19.14 -12.20
C LEU A 186 -17.73 20.60 -12.50
N ALA A 187 -16.87 20.80 -13.49
CA ALA A 187 -16.39 22.11 -13.91
C ALA A 187 -16.65 22.28 -15.41
N PHE A 188 -17.53 23.23 -15.74
CA PHE A 188 -17.95 23.53 -17.10
C PHE A 188 -18.47 24.97 -17.20
N TRP A 189 -18.50 25.49 -18.42
CA TRP A 189 -19.20 26.73 -18.74
C TRP A 189 -20.58 26.43 -19.30
N GLN A 190 -21.56 27.25 -18.95
CA GLN A 190 -22.89 27.19 -19.55
C GLN A 190 -22.94 28.12 -20.78
N ARG A 191 -23.14 27.54 -21.96
CA ARG A 191 -23.35 28.30 -23.20
C ARG A 191 -24.83 28.25 -23.60
N ARG A 192 -25.46 29.42 -23.70
CA ARG A 192 -26.85 29.52 -24.15
C ARG A 192 -26.96 29.04 -25.59
N ALA A 193 -27.89 28.14 -25.85
CA ALA A 193 -28.31 27.68 -27.17
C ALA A 193 -29.71 28.21 -27.51
N GLY A 194 -30.10 28.11 -28.77
CA GLY A 194 -31.45 28.44 -29.21
C GLY A 194 -32.51 27.61 -28.47
N GLY A 195 -33.68 28.20 -28.23
CA GLY A 195 -34.79 27.51 -27.55
C GLY A 195 -34.67 27.44 -26.02
N GLY A 196 -33.87 28.33 -25.40
CA GLY A 196 -33.79 28.46 -23.94
C GLY A 196 -32.96 27.39 -23.22
N ARG A 197 -32.28 26.52 -23.97
CA ARG A 197 -31.40 25.47 -23.41
C ARG A 197 -29.99 26.02 -23.19
N SER A 198 -29.32 25.51 -22.16
CA SER A 198 -27.90 25.78 -21.90
C SER A 198 -27.10 24.51 -22.14
N LEU A 199 -26.04 24.60 -22.94
CA LEU A 199 -25.12 23.50 -23.23
C LEU A 199 -23.88 23.58 -22.33
N ALA A 200 -23.33 22.43 -21.97
CA ALA A 200 -22.09 22.36 -21.21
C ALA A 200 -20.87 22.52 -22.14
N ALA A 201 -19.90 23.33 -21.72
CA ALA A 201 -18.65 23.54 -22.45
C ALA A 201 -17.44 23.34 -21.53
N CYS A 202 -16.34 22.83 -22.09
CA CYS A 202 -15.08 22.71 -21.40
C CYS A 202 -14.60 24.10 -20.91
N PRO A 203 -14.19 24.23 -19.63
CA PRO A 203 -13.75 25.52 -19.09
C PRO A 203 -12.39 25.98 -19.66
N ASP A 204 -11.56 25.05 -20.15
CA ASP A 204 -10.21 25.37 -20.65
C ASP A 204 -10.18 25.65 -22.17
N CYS A 205 -10.76 24.77 -23.00
CA CYS A 205 -10.77 24.95 -24.46
C CYS A 205 -12.06 25.55 -25.01
N GLY A 206 -13.10 25.67 -24.20
CA GLY A 206 -14.39 26.25 -24.61
C GLY A 206 -15.27 25.37 -25.51
N ARG A 207 -14.80 24.18 -25.91
CA ARG A 207 -15.56 23.25 -26.77
C ARG A 207 -16.78 22.68 -26.04
N LEU A 208 -17.90 22.55 -26.75
CA LEU A 208 -19.12 21.93 -26.24
C LEU A 208 -18.88 20.45 -25.92
N LEU A 209 -19.44 19.98 -24.80
CA LEU A 209 -19.29 18.60 -24.37
C LEU A 209 -20.26 17.70 -25.14
N GLN A 210 -19.79 16.50 -25.46
CA GLN A 210 -20.55 15.46 -26.16
C GLN A 210 -20.69 14.20 -25.30
N ASP A 211 -21.76 13.44 -25.52
CA ASP A 211 -21.96 12.10 -24.98
C ASP A 211 -21.24 11.04 -25.82
N GLN A 212 -21.38 9.76 -25.45
CA GLN A 212 -20.75 8.64 -26.19
C GLN A 212 -21.29 8.45 -27.61
N GLU A 213 -22.46 9.02 -27.90
CA GLU A 213 -23.13 8.94 -29.20
C GLU A 213 -22.83 10.18 -30.07
N GLY A 214 -22.07 11.15 -29.55
CA GLY A 214 -21.70 12.39 -30.23
C GLY A 214 -22.73 13.53 -30.08
N ASN A 215 -23.76 13.37 -29.26
CA ASN A 215 -24.77 14.40 -29.03
C ASN A 215 -24.27 15.45 -28.03
N LEU A 216 -24.67 16.72 -28.22
CA LEU A 216 -24.30 17.82 -27.33
C LEU A 216 -25.01 17.68 -25.98
N ILE A 217 -24.24 17.70 -24.90
CA ILE A 217 -24.75 17.55 -23.53
C ILE A 217 -25.23 18.91 -23.00
N THR A 218 -26.41 18.93 -22.39
CA THR A 218 -26.93 20.11 -21.69
C THR A 218 -26.22 20.35 -20.35
N ALA A 219 -26.24 21.59 -19.87
CA ALA A 219 -25.70 21.95 -18.55
C ALA A 219 -26.32 21.13 -17.41
N GLU A 220 -27.62 20.82 -17.50
CA GLU A 220 -28.35 20.07 -16.49
C GLU A 220 -28.00 18.58 -16.50
N GLU A 221 -27.89 17.97 -17.69
CA GLU A 221 -27.47 16.57 -17.84
C GLU A 221 -26.04 16.40 -17.33
N PHE A 222 -25.15 17.31 -17.69
CA PHE A 222 -23.76 17.25 -17.24
C PHE A 222 -23.69 17.35 -15.71
N GLN A 223 -24.39 18.30 -15.09
CA GLN A 223 -24.39 18.49 -13.63
C GLN A 223 -24.82 17.24 -12.82
N ARG A 224 -25.61 16.34 -13.43
CA ARG A 224 -26.08 15.09 -12.80
C ARG A 224 -25.08 13.94 -12.91
N GLU A 225 -23.98 14.09 -13.67
CA GLU A 225 -22.97 13.06 -13.76
C GLU A 225 -22.25 12.87 -12.41
N GLU A 226 -22.17 11.62 -11.95
CA GLU A 226 -21.43 11.25 -10.72
C GLU A 226 -19.98 10.84 -10.99
N ARG A 227 -19.54 10.94 -12.25
CA ARG A 227 -18.21 10.49 -12.70
C ARG A 227 -17.33 11.67 -13.07
N ARG A 228 -16.05 11.56 -12.73
CA ARG A 228 -15.01 12.50 -13.15
C ARG A 228 -14.56 12.14 -14.56
N ARG A 229 -14.70 13.07 -15.50
CA ARG A 229 -14.22 12.94 -16.88
C ARG A 229 -13.24 14.04 -17.26
N ARG A 230 -12.52 13.81 -18.34
CA ARG A 230 -11.63 14.78 -18.99
C ARG A 230 -12.25 15.22 -20.31
N CYS A 231 -11.84 16.38 -20.78
CA CYS A 231 -12.24 16.87 -22.09
C CYS A 231 -11.61 16.02 -23.18
N GLU A 232 -12.42 15.52 -24.12
CA GLU A 232 -11.93 14.71 -25.25
C GLU A 232 -11.05 15.50 -26.22
N HIS A 233 -11.10 16.84 -26.17
CA HIS A 233 -10.34 17.71 -27.06
C HIS A 233 -9.00 18.19 -26.49
N CYS A 234 -8.97 18.63 -25.23
CA CYS A 234 -7.77 19.21 -24.61
C CYS A 234 -7.25 18.45 -23.39
N ASP A 235 -7.84 17.29 -23.06
CA ASP A 235 -7.54 16.45 -21.89
C ASP A 235 -7.67 17.14 -20.51
N ALA A 236 -8.20 18.36 -20.48
CA ALA A 236 -8.39 19.10 -19.24
C ALA A 236 -9.47 18.46 -18.36
N ALA A 237 -9.31 18.55 -17.05
CA ALA A 237 -10.26 17.99 -16.09
C ALA A 237 -11.59 18.74 -16.12
N LEU A 238 -12.69 18.05 -16.42
CA LEU A 238 -14.04 18.63 -16.37
C LEU A 238 -14.65 18.59 -14.96
N TRP A 239 -13.79 18.65 -13.94
CA TRP A 239 -14.11 18.63 -12.53
C TRP A 239 -13.09 19.45 -11.76
N THR A 240 -13.50 19.98 -10.61
CA THR A 240 -12.64 20.76 -9.72
C THR A 240 -12.87 20.37 -8.26
N LEU A 241 -11.87 20.58 -7.43
CA LEU A 241 -11.96 20.34 -5.99
C LEU A 241 -12.87 21.40 -5.35
N MET A 242 -13.72 20.96 -4.42
CA MET A 242 -14.57 21.86 -3.64
C MET A 242 -14.30 21.70 -2.14
N ARG A 243 -14.52 22.76 -1.37
CA ARG A 243 -14.50 22.67 0.10
C ARG A 243 -15.89 22.27 0.59
N PRO A 244 -16.01 21.29 1.49
CA PRO A 244 -17.31 20.98 2.09
C PRO A 244 -17.84 22.22 2.84
N GLY A 245 -19.11 22.56 2.62
CA GLY A 245 -19.82 23.61 3.37
C GLY A 245 -19.86 25.01 2.75
N LYS A 246 -19.32 25.24 1.54
CA LYS A 246 -19.67 26.43 0.74
C LYS A 246 -20.74 26.02 -0.27
N SER A 247 -21.97 26.49 -0.08
CA SER A 247 -22.99 26.53 -1.13
C SER A 247 -22.47 27.42 -2.26
N ASP A 248 -22.56 26.91 -3.48
CA ASP A 248 -22.28 27.70 -4.69
C ASP A 248 -23.25 28.90 -4.70
N GLY A 249 -22.68 30.10 -4.77
CA GLY A 249 -23.44 31.31 -5.11
C GLY A 249 -23.73 31.37 -6.59
#